data_AF-B5I9W9-F1
#
_entry.id   AF-B5I9W9-F1
#
_cell.length_a   1.000
_cell.length_b   1.000
_cell.length_c   1.000
_cell.angle_alpha   90.00
_cell.angle_beta   90.00
_cell.angle_gamma   90.00
#
_symmetry.space_group_name_H-M   'P 1'
#
loop_
_entity.id
_entity.type
_entity.pdbx_description
1 polymer ?
#
loop_
_entity_poly.entity_id
_entity_poly.type
_entity_poly.pdbx_seq_one_letter_code
_entity_poly.pdbx_strand_id
1 'polypeptide(L)'
;MRLYHLSLLLIFAGIALLFYAVAIGEANASLFLIFPVIYGSGVYSLLAIFLIMIGMILLFFAPLQSVKENVNDYYEKDYDNYDYVNYESYKGTKDSEKYRENKARYGGVVLIGPIPIIFGSDKNMAKISILAAILMLVAIFLIFLLYG
;
A
#
# COMPACT_ATOMS: atom_id res chain seq x y z
N MET A 1 -29.02 0.10 -16.50
CA MET A 1 -27.74 -0.42 -15.95
C MET A 1 -26.88 0.76 -15.56
N ARG A 2 -26.33 0.79 -14.34
CA ARG A 2 -25.47 1.91 -13.90
C ARG A 2 -24.16 1.89 -14.70
N LEU A 3 -23.80 3.04 -15.27
CA LEU A 3 -22.73 3.22 -16.27
C LEU A 3 -21.38 2.60 -15.86
N TYR A 4 -21.08 2.55 -14.55
CA TYR A 4 -19.83 2.00 -14.02
C TYR A 4 -19.63 0.50 -14.28
N HIS A 5 -20.69 -0.30 -14.41
CA HIS A 5 -20.55 -1.72 -14.71
C HIS A 5 -20.03 -1.94 -16.13
N LEU A 6 -20.51 -1.11 -17.07
CA LEU A 6 -20.01 -1.11 -18.44
C LEU A 6 -18.55 -0.66 -18.46
N SER A 7 -18.20 0.40 -17.72
CA SER A 7 -16.82 0.87 -17.58
C SER A 7 -15.88 -0.22 -17.03
N LEU A 8 -16.29 -0.94 -15.98
CA LEU A 8 -15.51 -2.04 -15.41
C LEU A 8 -15.30 -3.18 -16.41
N LEU A 9 -16.34 -3.56 -17.15
CA LEU A 9 -16.25 -4.61 -18.16
C LEU A 9 -15.27 -4.22 -19.28
N LEU A 10 -15.31 -2.96 -19.74
CA LEU A 10 -14.37 -2.45 -20.74
C LEU A 10 -12.93 -2.41 -20.22
N ILE A 11 -12.72 -2.03 -18.94
CA ILE A 11 -11.39 -2.02 -18.32
C ILE A 11 -10.81 -3.44 -18.25
N PHE A 12 -11.59 -4.41 -17.76
CA PHE A 12 -11.14 -5.80 -17.69
C PHE A 12 -10.86 -6.40 -19.06
N ALA A 13 -11.71 -6.12 -20.05
CA ALA A 13 -11.50 -6.55 -21.43
C ALA A 13 -10.21 -5.94 -22.02
N GLY A 14 -9.95 -4.65 -21.76
CA GLY A 14 -8.74 -3.97 -22.20
C GLY A 14 -7.47 -4.57 -21.58
N ILE A 15 -7.49 -4.85 -20.27
CA ILE A 15 -6.37 -5.50 -19.58
C ILE A 15 -6.12 -6.90 -20.15
N ALA A 16 -7.17 -7.70 -20.37
CA ALA A 16 -7.05 -9.04 -20.93
C ALA A 16 -6.46 -9.04 -22.35
N LEU A 17 -6.89 -8.11 -23.20
CA LEU A 17 -6.34 -7.93 -24.55
C LEU A 17 -4.87 -7.51 -24.51
N LEU A 18 -4.49 -6.62 -23.60
CA LEU A 18 -3.09 -6.22 -23.40
C LEU A 18 -2.21 -7.41 -23.02
N PHE A 19 -2.66 -8.23 -22.06
CA PHE A 19 -1.95 -9.46 -21.67
C PHE A 19 -1.81 -10.43 -22.85
N TYR A 20 -2.87 -10.60 -23.63
CA TYR A 20 -2.87 -11.47 -24.80
C TYR A 20 -1.89 -11.00 -25.88
N ALA A 21 -1.87 -9.69 -26.18
CA ALA A 21 -0.94 -9.09 -27.14
C ALA A 21 0.52 -9.22 -26.70
N VAL A 22 0.79 -9.10 -25.39
CA VAL A 22 2.14 -9.34 -24.83
C VAL A 22 2.52 -10.82 -24.92
N ALA A 23 1.59 -11.75 -24.68
CA ALA A 23 1.85 -13.19 -24.74
C ALA A 23 2.22 -13.68 -26.14
N ILE A 24 1.68 -13.06 -27.20
CA ILE A 24 2.02 -13.37 -28.60
C ILE A 24 3.33 -12.68 -29.04
N GLY A 25 3.84 -11.74 -28.24
CA GLY A 25 5.01 -10.94 -28.58
C GLY A 25 4.73 -9.80 -29.56
N GLU A 26 3.45 -9.49 -29.82
CA GLU A 26 3.04 -8.33 -30.63
C GLU A 26 3.18 -7.03 -29.86
N ALA A 27 3.05 -7.07 -28.53
CA ALA A 27 3.21 -5.92 -27.65
C ALA A 27 4.36 -6.14 -26.66
N ASN A 28 5.21 -5.13 -26.52
CA ASN A 28 6.24 -5.09 -25.48
C ASN A 28 5.72 -4.21 -24.34
N ALA A 29 5.45 -4.81 -23.18
CA ALA A 29 5.08 -4.05 -21.98
C ALA A 29 6.34 -3.42 -21.37
N SER A 30 6.41 -2.08 -21.37
CA SER A 30 7.47 -1.33 -20.67
C SER A 30 6.87 -0.60 -19.46
N LEU A 31 7.49 -0.76 -18.28
CA LEU A 31 7.16 0.04 -17.11
C LEU A 31 7.75 1.46 -17.28
N PHE A 32 6.89 2.47 -17.36
CA PHE A 32 7.33 3.87 -17.43
C PHE A 32 7.54 4.42 -16.02
N LEU A 33 8.75 4.25 -15.48
CA LEU A 33 9.15 4.79 -14.18
C LEU A 33 9.78 6.18 -14.39
N ILE A 34 9.07 7.24 -14.00
CA ILE A 34 9.58 8.61 -14.11
C ILE A 34 10.43 8.91 -12.87
N PHE A 35 11.75 8.88 -13.04
CA PHE A 35 12.65 9.55 -12.12
C PHE A 35 12.79 11.00 -12.57
N PRO A 36 12.23 11.99 -11.85
CA PRO A 36 12.50 13.38 -12.15
C PRO A 36 13.98 13.66 -11.87
N VAL A 37 14.79 13.81 -12.91
CA VAL A 37 16.20 14.16 -12.77
C VAL A 37 16.39 15.60 -13.24
N ILE A 38 16.77 16.47 -12.30
CA ILE A 38 16.98 17.89 -12.53
C ILE A 38 18.48 18.15 -12.39
N TYR A 39 19.12 18.57 -13.48
CA TYR A 39 20.53 18.95 -13.50
C TYR A 39 20.64 20.47 -13.69
N GLY A 40 21.46 21.12 -12.87
CA GLY A 40 21.76 22.54 -13.02
C GLY A 40 22.84 22.98 -12.06
N SER A 41 23.76 23.82 -12.54
CA SER A 41 24.94 24.29 -11.78
C SER A 41 24.68 25.59 -11.00
N GLY A 42 23.52 26.21 -11.18
CA GLY A 42 23.16 27.46 -10.53
C GLY A 42 22.61 27.27 -9.11
N VAL A 43 22.74 28.31 -8.27
CA VAL A 43 22.20 28.34 -6.89
C VAL A 43 20.69 28.07 -6.87
N TYR A 44 19.97 28.52 -7.89
CA TYR A 44 18.53 28.26 -8.03
C TYR A 44 18.20 26.79 -8.27
N SER A 45 19.07 26.05 -8.97
CA SER A 45 18.90 24.60 -9.17
C SER A 45 19.10 23.86 -7.85
N LEU A 46 20.08 24.28 -7.05
CA LEU A 46 20.30 23.75 -5.70
C LEU A 46 19.06 24.00 -4.83
N LEU A 47 18.54 25.24 -4.83
CA LEU A 47 17.35 25.63 -4.09
C LEU A 47 16.11 24.82 -4.50
N ALA A 48 15.91 24.63 -5.81
CA ALA A 48 14.80 23.85 -6.35
C ALA A 48 14.87 22.38 -5.91
N ILE A 49 16.05 21.76 -5.97
CA ILE A 49 16.27 20.39 -5.50
C ILE A 49 15.96 20.30 -3.99
N PHE A 50 16.43 21.25 -3.18
CA PHE A 50 16.11 21.30 -1.75
C PHE A 50 14.61 21.44 -1.48
N LEU A 51 13.91 22.32 -2.21
CA LEU A 51 12.45 22.49 -2.07
C LEU A 51 11.69 21.22 -2.44
N ILE A 52 12.05 20.57 -3.55
CA ILE A 52 11.42 19.32 -4.00
C ILE A 52 11.68 18.21 -2.97
N MET A 53 12.91 18.09 -2.47
CA MET A 53 13.27 17.09 -1.46
C MET A 53 12.46 17.29 -0.17
N ILE A 54 12.34 18.54 0.32
CA ILE A 54 11.50 18.86 1.48
C ILE A 54 10.03 18.57 1.20
N GLY A 55 9.52 18.94 0.02
CA GLY A 55 8.14 18.67 -0.38
C GLY A 55 7.81 17.18 -0.44
N MET A 56 8.70 16.36 -0.98
CA MET A 56 8.56 14.91 -1.00
C MET A 56 8.59 14.30 0.41
N ILE A 57 9.46 14.80 1.28
CA ILE A 57 9.51 14.37 2.70
C ILE A 57 8.20 14.71 3.40
N LEU A 58 7.69 15.93 3.24
CA LEU A 58 6.40 16.33 3.82
C LEU A 58 5.23 15.51 3.28
N LEU A 59 5.19 15.26 1.96
CA LEU A 59 4.16 14.42 1.34
C LEU A 59 4.21 12.97 1.85
N PHE A 60 5.41 12.44 2.11
CA PHE A 60 5.59 11.13 2.73
C PHE A 60 5.05 11.08 4.17
N PHE A 61 5.21 12.16 4.94
CA PHE A 61 4.69 12.27 6.31
C PHE A 61 3.21 12.67 6.38
N ALA A 62 2.62 13.22 5.32
CA ALA A 62 1.22 13.64 5.27
C ALA A 62 0.22 12.52 5.66
N PRO A 63 0.28 11.30 5.09
CA PRO A 63 -0.61 10.21 5.50
C PRO A 63 -0.37 9.69 6.93
N LEU A 64 0.83 9.88 7.49
CA LEU A 64 1.13 9.50 8.88
C LEU A 64 0.42 10.40 9.90
N GLN A 65 0.05 11.63 9.51
CA GLN A 65 -0.65 12.57 10.38
C GLN A 65 -2.17 12.33 10.41
N SER A 66 -2.71 11.45 9.57
CA SER A 66 -4.15 11.16 9.49
C SER A 66 -4.66 10.22 10.60
N VAL A 67 -3.88 9.89 11.62
CA VAL A 67 -4.31 9.11 12.80
C VAL A 67 -4.56 10.02 14.00
N LYS A 68 -5.34 11.09 13.81
CA LYS A 68 -5.98 11.79 14.92
C LYS A 68 -7.50 11.74 14.70
N GLU A 69 -8.02 10.55 14.92
CA GLU A 69 -9.46 10.30 14.93
C GLU A 69 -10.08 11.07 16.11
N ASN A 70 -11.17 11.77 15.80
CA ASN A 70 -11.99 12.55 16.72
C ASN A 70 -12.45 11.69 17.92
N VAL A 71 -11.96 11.98 19.11
CA VAL A 71 -12.37 11.31 20.38
C VAL A 71 -13.70 11.89 20.92
N ASN A 72 -14.43 12.72 20.17
CA ASN A 72 -15.56 13.50 20.72
C ASN A 72 -16.96 13.16 20.18
N ASP A 73 -17.15 12.17 19.29
CA ASP A 73 -18.49 11.88 18.74
C ASP A 73 -19.29 10.77 19.48
N TYR A 74 -18.88 10.39 20.70
CA TYR A 74 -19.53 9.27 21.45
C TYR A 74 -19.97 9.60 22.88
N TYR A 75 -19.92 10.86 23.32
CA TYR A 75 -20.40 11.27 24.65
C TYR A 75 -21.55 12.28 24.55
N GLU A 76 -22.68 11.83 24.04
CA GLU A 76 -23.97 12.36 24.49
C GLU A 76 -24.87 11.14 24.74
N LYS A 77 -24.90 10.69 26.00
CA LYS A 77 -25.74 9.58 26.44
C LYS A 77 -26.58 10.09 27.60
N ASP A 78 -27.88 10.17 27.35
CA ASP A 78 -28.91 10.53 28.31
C ASP A 78 -28.76 9.74 29.62
N TYR A 79 -28.63 10.47 30.72
CA TYR A 79 -28.54 9.95 32.08
C TYR A 79 -29.95 9.72 32.64
N ASP A 80 -30.69 8.71 32.18
CA ASP A 80 -31.96 8.36 32.84
C ASP A 80 -32.36 6.88 32.65
N ASN A 81 -31.47 5.96 33.02
CA ASN A 81 -31.90 4.68 33.60
C ASN A 81 -30.71 3.89 34.17
N TYR A 82 -30.60 3.81 35.50
CA TYR A 82 -29.71 2.84 36.15
C TYR A 82 -30.54 1.66 36.64
N ASP A 83 -30.62 0.63 35.80
CA ASP A 83 -30.93 -0.72 36.26
C ASP A 83 -29.61 -1.45 36.53
N TYR A 84 -29.47 -1.97 37.75
CA TYR A 84 -28.29 -2.69 38.21
C TYR A 84 -28.16 -4.03 37.47
N VAL A 85 -27.29 -4.11 36.47
CA VAL A 85 -26.99 -5.36 35.75
C VAL A 85 -25.67 -5.98 36.24
N ASN A 86 -25.77 -7.27 36.54
CA ASN A 86 -24.79 -8.14 37.19
C ASN A 86 -23.46 -8.30 36.41
N TYR A 87 -22.34 -8.12 37.10
CA TYR A 87 -20.95 -8.10 36.59
C TYR A 87 -20.35 -9.49 36.28
N GLU A 88 -21.11 -10.57 36.43
CA GLU A 88 -20.63 -11.93 36.19
C GLU A 88 -20.61 -12.36 34.71
N SER A 89 -21.03 -11.51 33.77
CA SER A 89 -21.10 -11.85 32.35
C SER A 89 -20.11 -11.05 31.48
N TYR A 90 -18.83 -11.04 31.87
CA TYR A 90 -17.72 -10.55 31.02
C TYR A 90 -16.80 -11.69 30.59
N LYS A 91 -17.36 -12.89 30.40
CA LYS A 91 -16.63 -14.02 29.83
C LYS A 91 -16.73 -13.97 28.30
N GLY A 92 -15.69 -13.36 27.71
CA GLY A 92 -15.22 -13.51 26.34
C GLY A 92 -16.22 -14.02 25.30
N THR A 93 -16.84 -13.09 24.57
CA THR A 93 -17.60 -13.41 23.36
C THR A 93 -17.13 -12.54 22.20
N LYS A 94 -16.31 -13.14 21.34
CA LYS A 94 -16.22 -13.06 19.86
C LYS A 94 -16.31 -11.73 19.10
N ASP A 95 -16.58 -10.58 19.71
CA ASP A 95 -16.72 -9.30 18.99
C ASP A 95 -15.39 -8.57 18.75
N SER A 96 -14.33 -8.92 19.48
CA SER A 96 -12.98 -8.36 19.28
C SER A 96 -12.24 -8.93 18.06
N GLU A 97 -12.72 -10.04 17.47
CA GLU A 97 -12.10 -10.61 16.26
C GLU A 97 -12.60 -9.92 14.98
N LYS A 98 -13.86 -9.51 14.93
CA LYS A 98 -14.47 -8.91 13.73
C LYS A 98 -13.93 -7.51 13.41
N TYR A 99 -13.51 -6.75 14.43
CA TYR A 99 -12.81 -5.46 14.26
C TYR A 99 -11.34 -5.61 13.84
N ARG A 100 -10.70 -6.78 14.04
CA ARG A 100 -9.36 -7.06 13.51
C ARG A 100 -9.39 -7.46 12.03
N GLU A 101 -10.53 -7.93 11.53
CA GLU A 101 -10.67 -8.41 10.15
C GLU A 101 -10.72 -7.27 9.13
N ASN A 102 -11.34 -6.14 9.48
CA ASN A 102 -11.46 -4.96 8.60
C ASN A 102 -10.31 -3.95 8.71
N LYS A 103 -9.26 -4.24 9.50
CA LYS A 103 -8.05 -3.41 9.43
C LYS A 103 -7.36 -3.67 8.11
N ALA A 104 -7.15 -2.62 7.32
CA ALA A 104 -6.39 -2.69 6.07
C ALA A 104 -5.06 -3.40 6.33
N ARG A 105 -4.85 -4.54 5.67
CA ARG A 105 -3.65 -5.36 5.78
C ARG A 105 -2.67 -4.91 4.71
N TYR A 106 -1.45 -4.60 5.13
CA TYR A 106 -0.41 -4.10 4.26
C TYR A 106 0.88 -4.87 4.48
N GLY A 107 1.61 -5.09 3.39
CA GLY A 107 2.92 -5.72 3.40
C GLY A 107 3.71 -5.26 2.19
N GLY A 108 5.03 -5.28 2.30
CA GLY A 108 5.91 -4.77 1.26
C GLY A 108 7.35 -5.21 1.46
N VAL A 109 8.15 -5.01 0.42
CA VAL A 109 9.57 -5.34 0.39
C VAL A 109 10.33 -4.12 -0.11
N VAL A 110 11.36 -3.71 0.62
CA VAL A 110 12.30 -2.65 0.22
C VAL A 110 13.67 -3.29 0.04
N LEU A 111 14.27 -3.13 -1.14
CA LEU A 111 15.63 -3.57 -1.39
C LEU A 111 16.61 -2.44 -1.02
N ILE A 112 17.39 -2.62 0.04
CA ILE A 112 18.55 -1.76 0.33
C ILE A 112 19.79 -2.52 -0.15
N GLY A 113 20.11 -2.34 -1.43
CA GLY A 113 21.10 -3.20 -2.11
C GLY A 113 20.57 -4.63 -2.30
N PRO A 114 21.44 -5.66 -2.36
CA PRO A 114 21.00 -7.05 -2.52
C PRO A 114 20.31 -7.63 -1.27
N ILE A 115 20.20 -6.86 -0.18
CA ILE A 115 19.59 -7.30 1.07
C ILE A 115 18.13 -6.80 1.14
N PRO A 116 17.14 -7.71 1.05
CA PRO A 116 15.73 -7.33 1.15
C PRO A 116 15.31 -7.06 2.60
N ILE A 117 14.56 -5.97 2.81
CA ILE A 117 13.86 -5.67 4.07
C ILE A 117 12.37 -5.88 3.87
N ILE A 118 11.77 -6.70 4.73
CA ILE A 118 10.41 -7.20 4.58
C ILE A 118 9.51 -6.62 5.68
N PHE A 119 8.35 -6.09 5.31
CA PHE A 119 7.36 -5.54 6.22
C PHE A 119 6.00 -6.23 6.01
N GLY A 120 5.28 -6.48 7.11
CA GLY A 120 3.93 -7.03 7.06
C GLY A 120 3.17 -6.70 8.34
N SER A 121 1.95 -6.15 8.19
CA SER A 121 1.05 -5.81 9.29
C SER A 121 0.55 -7.05 10.07
N ASP A 122 0.65 -8.22 9.46
CA ASP A 122 0.29 -9.50 10.05
C ASP A 122 1.07 -10.67 9.42
N LYS A 123 0.91 -11.87 9.98
CA LYS A 123 1.61 -13.08 9.53
C LYS A 123 1.32 -13.46 8.08
N ASN A 124 0.12 -13.17 7.55
CA ASN A 124 -0.22 -13.47 6.17
C ASN A 124 0.45 -12.46 5.22
N MET A 125 0.43 -11.18 5.56
CA MET A 125 1.12 -10.13 4.80
C MET A 125 2.65 -10.33 4.83
N ALA A 126 3.21 -10.76 5.96
CA ALA A 126 4.62 -11.11 6.09
C ALA A 126 5.00 -12.28 5.16
N LYS A 127 4.16 -13.33 5.07
CA LYS A 127 4.39 -14.45 4.13
C LYS A 127 4.40 -14.01 2.67
N ILE A 128 3.42 -13.18 2.28
CA ILE A 128 3.31 -12.67 0.90
C ILE A 128 4.52 -11.81 0.55
N SER A 129 4.95 -10.93 1.46
CA SER A 129 6.12 -10.07 1.26
C SER A 129 7.43 -10.86 1.24
N ILE A 130 7.61 -11.89 2.07
CA ILE A 130 8.76 -12.82 1.96
C ILE A 130 8.79 -13.48 0.59
N LEU A 131 7.65 -13.99 0.10
CA LEU A 131 7.58 -14.63 -1.21
C LEU A 131 7.94 -13.66 -2.34
N ALA A 132 7.43 -12.42 -2.27
CA ALA A 132 7.77 -11.36 -3.22
C ALA A 132 9.27 -11.05 -3.20
N ALA A 133 9.91 -10.99 -2.02
CA ALA A 133 11.35 -10.75 -1.88
C ALA A 133 12.17 -11.85 -2.55
N ILE A 134 11.81 -13.11 -2.34
CA ILE A 134 12.49 -14.26 -2.94
C ILE A 134 12.35 -14.25 -4.46
N LEU A 135 11.13 -14.04 -4.98
CA LEU A 135 10.87 -13.92 -6.42
C LEU A 135 11.70 -12.81 -7.05
N MET A 136 11.78 -11.66 -6.38
CA MET A 136 12.56 -10.52 -6.87
C MET A 136 14.06 -10.82 -6.89
N LEU A 137 14.59 -11.49 -5.86
CA LEU A 137 16.01 -11.89 -5.79
C LEU A 137 16.36 -12.92 -6.87
N VAL A 138 15.49 -13.90 -7.10
CA VAL A 138 15.65 -14.88 -8.19
C VAL A 138 15.62 -14.19 -9.56
N ALA A 139 14.71 -13.24 -9.77
CA ALA A 139 14.64 -12.48 -11.03
C ALA A 139 15.93 -11.68 -11.27
N ILE A 140 16.43 -10.98 -10.25
CA ILE A 140 17.70 -10.23 -10.33
C ILE A 140 18.87 -11.18 -10.63
N PHE A 141 18.90 -12.35 -9.98
CA PHE A 141 19.93 -13.35 -10.20
C PHE A 141 19.88 -13.94 -11.63
N LEU A 142 18.69 -14.23 -12.16
CA LEU A 142 18.53 -14.71 -13.53
C LEU A 142 18.95 -13.65 -14.55
N ILE A 143 18.59 -12.38 -14.32
CA ILE A 143 19.04 -11.27 -15.17
C ILE A 143 20.57 -11.17 -15.13
N PHE A 144 21.18 -11.27 -13.94
CA PHE A 144 22.63 -11.29 -13.81
C PHE A 144 23.27 -12.45 -14.58
N LEU A 145 22.66 -13.64 -14.56
CA LEU A 145 23.18 -14.80 -15.31
C LEU A 145 23.01 -14.65 -16.83
N LEU A 146 21.92 -14.01 -17.28
CA LEU A 146 21.63 -13.85 -18.70
C LEU A 146 22.47 -12.75 -19.38
N TYR A 147 22.82 -11.71 -18.63
CA TYR A 147 23.48 -10.50 -19.14
C TYR A 147 24.90 -10.27 -18.57
N GLY A 148 25.33 -11.08 -17.61
CA GLY A 148 26.64 -10.99 -16.95
C GLY A 148 27.68 -11.96 -17.49
#